data_AF-A0ABD5KHG8-F1
#
_entry.id   AF-A0ABD5KHG8-F1
#
_cell.length_a   1.000
_cell.length_b   1.000
_cell.length_c   1.000
_cell.angle_alpha   90.00
_cell.angle_beta   90.00
_cell.angle_gamma   90.00
#
_symmetry.space_group_name_H-M   'P 1'
#
loop_
_entity.id
_entity.type
_entity.pdbx_description
1 polymer ?
#
loop_
_entity_poly.entity_id
_entity_poly.type
_entity_poly.pdbx_seq_one_letter_code
_entity_poly.pdbx_strand_id
1 'polypeptide(L)'
;MSNLRIVCTILSIWILGLTGCAGSNECKSAQTIANSPTEKGFTGYVVERKDNSILVVDPVFQDYSSNGGNSRYYPAKWFSNAPDPQIGSYVEVWTDGGPENEPYPGQARAEKIAVSCPVAPDGAHMTDADAIRSGLLSPGAENIRVPVIEDKRFDADSGTWTLLIRDAMTANEGQVVHVTVKDEEKVKTQGGE
;
A
#
# COMPACT_ATOMS: atom_id res chain seq x y z
N MET A 1 49.62 54.84 31.38
CA MET A 1 50.76 53.94 31.67
C MET A 1 50.24 52.77 32.50
N SER A 2 50.73 51.56 32.17
CA SER A 2 50.50 50.25 32.80
C SER A 2 49.13 49.57 32.61
N ASN A 3 49.02 48.28 32.31
CA ASN A 3 49.91 47.32 31.65
C ASN A 3 49.03 46.12 31.20
N LEU A 4 49.35 45.63 30.02
CA LEU A 4 49.00 44.36 29.38
C LEU A 4 49.55 43.14 30.15
N ARG A 5 48.75 42.06 30.35
CA ARG A 5 49.09 40.60 30.37
C ARG A 5 47.77 39.77 30.36
N ILE A 6 47.30 39.18 29.26
CA ILE A 6 47.59 37.83 28.69
C ILE A 6 47.63 36.70 29.75
N VAL A 7 46.72 35.70 29.65
CA VAL A 7 46.98 34.24 29.53
C VAL A 7 45.72 33.39 29.82
N CYS A 8 45.28 32.68 28.77
CA CYS A 8 44.77 31.31 28.63
C CYS A 8 43.54 30.72 29.39
N THR A 9 42.70 30.09 28.55
CA THR A 9 41.89 28.86 28.76
C THR A 9 40.68 29.02 29.69
N ILE A 10 39.44 28.73 29.29
CA ILE A 10 38.95 27.44 28.77
C ILE A 10 37.79 27.68 27.79
N LEU A 11 37.94 27.12 26.59
CA LEU A 11 36.93 26.99 25.54
C LEU A 11 35.91 25.92 25.96
N SER A 12 34.83 26.30 26.65
CA SER A 12 33.71 25.38 26.92
C SER A 12 32.79 25.34 25.70
N ILE A 13 33.16 24.45 24.79
CA ILE A 13 32.38 23.97 23.65
C ILE A 13 31.00 23.51 24.15
N TRP A 14 29.96 24.31 23.93
CA TRP A 14 28.59 23.84 23.98
C TRP A 14 28.29 23.13 22.67
N ILE A 15 28.57 21.83 22.61
CA ILE A 15 27.95 20.93 21.62
C ILE A 15 26.47 20.84 22.03
N LEU A 16 25.65 21.70 21.43
CA LEU A 16 24.22 21.46 21.31
C LEU A 16 24.10 20.24 20.40
N GLY A 17 24.00 19.06 21.03
CA GLY A 17 23.72 17.81 20.37
C GLY A 17 22.42 17.97 19.57
N LEU A 18 22.56 17.91 18.25
CA LEU A 18 21.46 17.64 17.34
C LEU A 18 20.91 16.25 17.68
N THR A 19 19.94 16.18 18.59
CA THR A 19 19.04 15.04 18.65
C THR A 19 18.08 15.18 17.48
N GLY A 20 18.59 14.87 16.28
CA GLY A 20 17.75 14.49 15.15
C GLY A 20 17.15 13.14 15.51
N CYS A 21 15.98 13.14 16.15
CA CYS A 21 15.11 11.99 16.11
C CYS A 21 14.66 11.83 14.67
N ALA A 22 15.42 11.07 13.88
CA ALA A 22 14.87 10.41 12.71
C ALA A 22 13.77 9.49 13.24
N GLY A 23 12.53 9.99 13.22
CA GLY A 23 11.34 9.16 13.38
C GLY A 23 11.29 8.21 12.20
N SER A 24 12.03 7.10 12.30
CA SER A 24 11.71 5.91 11.55
C SER A 24 10.32 5.52 12.01
N ASN A 25 9.33 5.79 11.17
CA ASN A 25 8.01 5.21 11.29
C ASN A 25 8.23 3.71 11.08
N GLU A 26 8.55 3.01 12.16
CA GLU A 26 8.68 1.56 12.15
C GLU A 26 7.29 1.04 11.74
N CYS A 27 7.18 0.62 10.48
CA CYS A 27 6.12 -0.28 10.11
C CYS A 27 6.29 -1.49 11.00
N LYS A 28 5.47 -1.57 12.05
CA LYS A 28 5.33 -2.78 12.82
C LYS A 28 4.63 -3.77 11.89
N SER A 29 5.41 -4.41 11.02
CA SER A 29 5.08 -5.73 10.50
C SER A 29 4.59 -6.48 11.71
N ALA A 30 3.34 -6.96 11.65
CA ALA A 30 2.68 -7.60 12.77
C ALA A 30 3.64 -8.64 13.35
N GLN A 31 4.28 -8.28 14.47
CA GLN A 31 5.12 -9.20 15.20
C GLN A 31 4.23 -10.36 15.55
N THR A 32 4.70 -11.54 15.17
CA THR A 32 4.12 -12.86 15.37
C THR A 32 3.41 -12.92 16.72
N ILE A 33 2.11 -12.69 16.73
CA ILE A 33 1.25 -13.19 17.80
C ILE A 33 1.30 -14.70 17.62
N ALA A 34 1.68 -15.43 18.66
CA ALA A 34 1.83 -16.88 18.69
C ALA A 34 0.53 -17.68 18.46
N ASN A 35 -0.43 -17.10 17.75
CA ASN A 35 -1.66 -17.68 17.22
C ASN A 35 -1.89 -17.10 15.80
N SER A 36 -0.96 -17.30 14.87
CA SER A 36 -1.30 -17.15 13.46
C SER A 36 -2.33 -18.22 13.12
N PRO A 37 -3.47 -17.88 12.48
CA PRO A 37 -4.40 -18.87 11.97
C PRO A 37 -3.62 -19.89 11.12
N THR A 38 -3.86 -21.18 11.33
CA THR A 38 -3.22 -22.25 10.55
C THR A 38 -3.63 -22.22 9.08
N GLU A 39 -4.71 -21.52 8.77
CA GLU A 39 -5.21 -21.29 7.43
C GLU A 39 -4.61 -20.01 6.82
N LYS A 40 -4.20 -20.11 5.56
CA LYS A 40 -3.68 -18.97 4.80
C LYS A 40 -4.81 -17.95 4.59
N GLY A 41 -4.56 -16.68 4.86
CA GLY A 41 -5.53 -15.62 4.62
C GLY A 41 -5.69 -15.32 3.13
N PHE A 42 -6.73 -14.55 2.80
CA PHE A 42 -6.91 -13.98 1.47
C PHE A 42 -5.95 -12.80 1.28
N THR A 43 -5.14 -12.83 0.23
CA THR A 43 -4.11 -11.82 -0.02
C THR A 43 -4.43 -10.97 -1.25
N GLY A 44 -4.11 -9.68 -1.20
CA GLY A 44 -4.26 -8.80 -2.37
C GLY A 44 -4.08 -7.33 -2.04
N TYR A 45 -4.30 -6.48 -3.04
CA TYR A 45 -4.31 -5.03 -2.86
C TYR A 45 -5.70 -4.54 -2.46
N VAL A 46 -5.74 -3.59 -1.53
CA VAL A 46 -6.93 -2.79 -1.27
C VAL A 46 -7.11 -1.81 -2.41
N VAL A 47 -8.10 -2.02 -3.26
CA VAL A 47 -8.33 -1.19 -4.45
C VAL A 47 -9.51 -0.23 -4.30
N GLU A 48 -10.41 -0.50 -3.36
CA GLU A 48 -11.53 0.37 -3.04
C GLU A 48 -11.84 0.29 -1.55
N ARG A 49 -12.41 1.37 -1.00
CA ARG A 49 -12.93 1.43 0.35
C ARG A 49 -14.30 2.09 0.34
N LYS A 50 -15.24 1.50 1.10
CA LYS A 50 -16.57 2.05 1.38
C LYS A 50 -16.87 1.86 2.86
N ASP A 51 -17.03 2.96 3.59
CA ASP A 51 -17.28 2.96 5.03
C ASP A 51 -16.24 2.11 5.82
N ASN A 52 -16.71 1.04 6.46
CA ASN A 52 -15.93 0.07 7.22
C ASN A 52 -15.65 -1.23 6.41
N SER A 53 -15.63 -1.11 5.08
CA SER A 53 -15.40 -2.21 4.16
C SER A 53 -14.34 -1.86 3.13
N ILE A 54 -13.56 -2.87 2.73
CA ILE A 54 -12.51 -2.77 1.72
C ILE A 54 -12.73 -3.81 0.63
N LEU A 55 -12.45 -3.44 -0.62
CA LEU A 55 -12.35 -4.39 -1.73
C LEU A 55 -10.89 -4.79 -1.86
N VAL A 56 -10.61 -6.08 -1.67
CA VAL A 56 -9.28 -6.66 -1.86
C VAL A 56 -9.29 -7.52 -3.11
N VAL A 57 -8.32 -7.30 -3.98
CA VAL A 57 -8.15 -8.02 -5.25
C VAL A 57 -6.78 -8.68 -5.29
N ASP A 58 -6.76 -10.00 -5.48
CA ASP A 58 -5.53 -10.76 -5.67
C ASP A 58 -5.01 -10.51 -7.10
N PRO A 59 -3.77 -10.00 -7.28
CA PRO A 59 -3.19 -9.81 -8.61
C PRO A 59 -2.84 -11.12 -9.32
N VAL A 60 -2.91 -12.28 -8.65
CA VAL A 60 -2.67 -13.59 -9.25
C VAL A 60 -3.99 -14.18 -9.75
N PHE A 61 -4.10 -14.37 -11.07
CA PHE A 61 -5.28 -14.98 -11.67
C PHE A 61 -5.27 -16.52 -11.56
N GLN A 62 -6.46 -17.08 -11.67
CA GLN A 62 -6.74 -18.51 -11.80
C GLN A 62 -7.35 -18.78 -13.17
N ASP A 63 -6.95 -19.89 -13.80
CA ASP A 63 -7.48 -20.30 -15.10
C ASP A 63 -8.57 -21.36 -14.91
N TYR A 64 -9.81 -20.99 -15.23
CA TYR A 64 -10.99 -21.87 -15.19
C TYR A 64 -11.48 -22.29 -16.58
N SER A 65 -10.70 -22.04 -17.64
CA SER A 65 -11.07 -22.36 -19.03
C SER A 65 -11.37 -23.84 -19.26
N SER A 66 -10.70 -24.72 -18.50
CA SER A 66 -10.91 -26.17 -18.57
C SER A 66 -12.34 -26.61 -18.23
N ASN A 67 -13.08 -25.81 -17.45
CA ASN A 67 -14.47 -26.07 -17.08
C ASN A 67 -15.44 -25.09 -17.75
N GLY A 68 -15.02 -24.42 -18.84
CA GLY A 68 -15.82 -23.40 -19.53
C GLY A 68 -15.93 -22.07 -18.79
N GLY A 69 -15.12 -21.86 -17.75
CA GLY A 69 -15.02 -20.58 -17.03
C GLY A 69 -14.01 -19.62 -17.65
N ASN A 70 -13.75 -18.52 -16.94
CA ASN A 70 -12.78 -17.50 -17.37
C ASN A 70 -11.35 -18.06 -17.34
N SER A 71 -10.56 -17.84 -18.41
CA SER A 71 -9.15 -18.22 -18.44
C SER A 71 -8.27 -17.29 -17.58
N ARG A 72 -8.80 -16.12 -17.23
CA ARG A 72 -8.16 -15.15 -16.34
C ARG A 72 -9.15 -14.66 -15.29
N TYR A 73 -9.40 -15.46 -14.26
CA TYR A 73 -10.22 -15.06 -13.11
C TYR A 73 -9.34 -14.49 -11.99
N TYR A 74 -9.56 -13.23 -11.62
CA TYR A 74 -8.89 -12.62 -10.46
C TYR A 74 -9.78 -12.77 -9.22
N PRO A 75 -9.32 -13.46 -8.16
CA PRO A 75 -10.02 -13.49 -6.89
C PRO A 75 -10.20 -12.08 -6.34
N ALA A 76 -11.43 -11.72 -5.99
CA ALA A 76 -11.78 -10.42 -5.44
C ALA A 76 -12.86 -10.57 -4.38
N LYS A 77 -12.69 -9.87 -3.26
CA LYS A 77 -13.61 -9.96 -2.12
C LYS A 77 -13.76 -8.63 -1.40
N TRP A 78 -15.01 -8.26 -1.13
CA TRP A 78 -15.37 -7.22 -0.17
C TRP A 78 -15.28 -7.79 1.24
N PHE A 79 -14.44 -7.17 2.07
CA PHE A 79 -14.35 -7.47 3.48
C PHE A 79 -14.99 -6.36 4.29
N SER A 80 -16.04 -6.70 5.03
CA SER A 80 -16.59 -5.83 6.08
C SER A 80 -15.74 -5.94 7.37
N ASN A 81 -15.94 -5.01 8.31
CA ASN A 81 -15.18 -4.94 9.57
C ASN A 81 -13.69 -4.63 9.35
N ALA A 82 -13.39 -3.71 8.43
CA ALA A 82 -12.04 -3.41 7.96
C ALA A 82 -11.75 -1.88 7.92
N PRO A 83 -11.63 -1.21 9.07
CA PRO A 83 -11.48 0.25 9.12
C PRO A 83 -10.07 0.75 8.79
N ASP A 84 -9.06 -0.09 8.96
CA ASP A 84 -7.67 0.37 9.05
C ASP A 84 -6.93 0.42 7.71
N PRO A 85 -7.00 -0.60 6.82
CA PRO A 85 -6.23 -0.60 5.59
C PRO A 85 -6.61 0.54 4.65
N GLN A 86 -5.61 1.20 4.08
CA GLN A 86 -5.81 2.24 3.07
C GLN A 86 -5.79 1.65 1.67
N ILE A 87 -6.45 2.32 0.72
CA ILE A 87 -6.29 2.03 -0.72
C ILE A 87 -4.80 2.04 -1.07
N GLY A 88 -4.39 1.06 -1.86
CA GLY A 88 -3.01 0.79 -2.26
C GLY A 88 -2.25 -0.17 -1.35
N SER A 89 -2.74 -0.42 -0.12
CA SER A 89 -2.08 -1.37 0.80
C SER A 89 -2.15 -2.79 0.27
N TYR A 90 -1.08 -3.56 0.41
CA TYR A 90 -1.12 -5.01 0.25
C TYR A 90 -1.44 -5.66 1.59
N VAL A 91 -2.43 -6.54 1.62
CA VAL A 91 -2.97 -7.12 2.87
C VAL A 91 -3.11 -8.62 2.79
N GLU A 92 -3.09 -9.26 3.95
CA GLU A 92 -3.61 -10.61 4.19
C GLU A 92 -4.78 -10.52 5.16
N VAL A 93 -5.92 -11.11 4.79
CA VAL A 93 -7.19 -11.02 5.54
C VAL A 93 -7.66 -12.42 5.94
N TRP A 94 -7.92 -12.59 7.24
CA TRP A 94 -8.58 -13.78 7.78
C TRP A 94 -10.04 -13.48 8.09
N THR A 95 -10.94 -14.40 7.75
CA THR A 95 -12.37 -14.27 7.99
C THR A 95 -12.77 -14.85 9.34
N ASP A 96 -13.89 -14.40 9.89
CA ASP A 96 -14.45 -14.92 11.15
C ASP A 96 -15.19 -16.27 11.00
N GLY A 97 -15.03 -16.94 9.85
CA GLY A 97 -15.77 -18.15 9.49
C GLY A 97 -17.26 -17.91 9.15
N GLY A 98 -17.71 -16.66 9.10
CA GLY A 98 -19.06 -16.30 8.66
C GLY A 98 -19.33 -16.67 7.20
N PRO A 99 -20.62 -16.68 6.78
CA PRO A 99 -20.99 -17.05 5.41
C PRO A 99 -20.35 -16.11 4.40
N GLU A 100 -19.73 -16.70 3.38
CA GLU A 100 -19.26 -15.97 2.21
C GLU A 100 -20.37 -15.92 1.16
N ASN A 101 -20.60 -14.75 0.58
CA ASN A 101 -21.74 -14.53 -0.31
C ASN A 101 -21.32 -14.17 -1.74
N GLU A 102 -22.16 -14.58 -2.68
CA GLU A 102 -22.23 -14.11 -4.07
C GLU A 102 -23.14 -12.86 -4.20
N PRO A 103 -23.07 -12.10 -5.31
CA PRO A 103 -22.28 -12.31 -6.53
C PRO A 103 -20.84 -11.76 -6.45
N TYR A 104 -20.01 -12.05 -7.46
CA TYR A 104 -18.66 -11.51 -7.60
C TYR A 104 -18.63 -9.97 -7.71
N PRO A 105 -17.69 -9.26 -7.04
CA PRO A 105 -16.71 -9.76 -6.06
C PRO A 105 -17.37 -10.35 -4.83
N GLY A 106 -16.83 -11.48 -4.33
CA GLY A 106 -17.41 -12.17 -3.18
C GLY A 106 -17.44 -11.30 -1.93
N GLN A 107 -18.16 -11.71 -0.90
CA GLN A 107 -18.31 -10.92 0.32
C GLN A 107 -17.98 -11.76 1.56
N ALA A 108 -17.21 -11.20 2.49
CA ALA A 108 -16.95 -11.81 3.79
C ALA A 108 -16.78 -10.74 4.89
N ARG A 109 -16.65 -11.21 6.12
CA ARG A 109 -16.35 -10.38 7.29
C ARG A 109 -14.93 -10.67 7.78
N ALA A 110 -14.14 -9.62 7.96
CA ALA A 110 -12.78 -9.74 8.46
C ALA A 110 -12.78 -9.95 9.98
N GLU A 111 -12.01 -10.96 10.42
CA GLU A 111 -11.62 -11.14 11.83
C GLU A 111 -10.30 -10.42 12.11
N LYS A 112 -9.34 -10.57 11.19
CA LYS A 112 -7.99 -10.05 11.33
C LYS A 112 -7.46 -9.59 9.97
N ILE A 113 -6.70 -8.50 9.97
CA ILE A 113 -6.02 -7.99 8.79
C ILE A 113 -4.56 -7.74 9.15
N ALA A 114 -3.64 -8.29 8.35
CA ALA A 114 -2.24 -7.92 8.35
C ALA A 114 -1.94 -7.05 7.14
N VAL A 115 -1.34 -5.88 7.38
CA VAL A 115 -0.90 -4.97 6.31
C VAL A 115 0.60 -5.18 6.10
N SER A 116 1.00 -5.46 4.86
CA SER A 116 2.41 -5.54 4.50
C SER A 116 3.06 -4.16 4.57
N CYS A 117 4.31 -4.12 5.00
CA CYS A 117 5.04 -2.86 5.04
C CYS A 117 5.24 -2.34 3.61
N PRO A 118 4.80 -1.10 3.32
CA PRO A 118 4.93 -0.53 2.00
C PRO A 118 6.41 -0.29 1.69
N VAL A 119 6.80 -0.51 0.43
CA VAL A 119 8.19 -0.45 0.00
C VAL A 119 8.37 0.78 -0.88
N ALA A 120 9.36 1.62 -0.56
CA ALA A 120 9.87 2.63 -1.47
C ALA A 120 11.12 2.07 -2.15
N PRO A 121 11.14 1.91 -3.48
CA PRO A 121 12.34 1.60 -4.23
C PRO A 121 13.42 2.67 -4.03
N ASP A 122 14.68 2.30 -4.27
CA ASP A 122 15.78 3.25 -4.19
C ASP A 122 15.54 4.45 -5.11
N GLY A 123 15.67 5.66 -4.54
CA GLY A 123 15.44 6.92 -5.25
C GLY A 123 13.98 7.36 -5.36
N ALA A 124 13.01 6.55 -4.93
CA ALA A 124 11.61 6.95 -4.88
C ALA A 124 11.28 7.73 -3.60
N HIS A 125 10.45 8.77 -3.74
CA HIS A 125 9.86 9.51 -2.64
C HIS A 125 8.55 8.88 -2.15
N MET A 126 7.83 8.20 -3.04
CA MET A 126 6.61 7.47 -2.74
C MET A 126 6.89 5.99 -2.48
N THR A 127 6.07 5.36 -1.63
CA THR A 127 6.01 3.90 -1.58
C THR A 127 5.16 3.36 -2.72
N ASP A 128 5.29 2.06 -3.00
CA ASP A 128 4.44 1.36 -3.95
C ASP A 128 2.94 1.48 -3.62
N ALA A 129 2.56 1.40 -2.34
CA ALA A 129 1.20 1.62 -1.89
C ALA A 129 0.70 3.04 -2.18
N ASP A 130 1.57 4.05 -2.05
CA ASP A 130 1.22 5.43 -2.41
C ASP A 130 1.03 5.59 -3.92
N ALA A 131 1.91 5.01 -4.71
CA ALA A 131 1.82 5.05 -6.17
C ALA A 131 0.54 4.38 -6.66
N ILE A 132 0.21 3.20 -6.13
CA ILE A 132 -1.03 2.48 -6.43
C ILE A 132 -2.25 3.34 -6.05
N ARG A 133 -2.26 3.93 -4.85
CA ARG A 133 -3.37 4.78 -4.40
C ARG A 133 -3.56 5.97 -5.34
N SER A 134 -2.49 6.67 -5.70
CA SER A 134 -2.56 7.80 -6.64
C SER A 134 -3.02 7.36 -8.03
N GLY A 135 -2.56 6.20 -8.51
CA GLY A 135 -2.95 5.66 -9.81
C GLY A 135 -4.41 5.25 -9.89
N LEU A 136 -4.93 4.58 -8.85
CA LEU A 136 -6.35 4.19 -8.76
C LEU A 136 -7.29 5.39 -8.70
N LEU A 137 -6.84 6.51 -8.14
CA LEU A 137 -7.60 7.77 -8.07
C LEU A 137 -7.40 8.66 -9.31
N SER A 138 -6.59 8.23 -10.28
CA SER A 138 -6.34 9.01 -11.50
C SER A 138 -7.49 8.85 -12.51
N PRO A 139 -7.74 9.84 -13.39
CA PRO A 139 -8.76 9.73 -14.44
C PRO A 139 -8.59 8.52 -15.37
N GLY A 140 -7.36 8.01 -15.53
CA GLY A 140 -7.09 6.82 -16.34
C GLY A 140 -7.70 5.53 -15.78
N ALA A 141 -7.97 5.48 -14.47
CA ALA A 141 -8.52 4.30 -13.79
C ALA A 141 -10.02 4.40 -13.48
N GLU A 142 -10.67 5.55 -13.75
CA GLU A 142 -12.02 5.86 -13.26
C GLU A 142 -13.12 4.89 -13.75
N ASN A 143 -12.92 4.29 -14.94
CA ASN A 143 -13.89 3.40 -15.58
C ASN A 143 -13.65 1.91 -15.26
N ILE A 144 -12.64 1.59 -14.44
CA ILE A 144 -12.28 0.22 -14.08
C ILE A 144 -13.13 -0.21 -12.88
N ARG A 145 -14.00 -1.19 -13.06
CA ARG A 145 -14.98 -1.58 -12.02
C ARG A 145 -14.36 -2.38 -10.89
N VAL A 146 -13.50 -3.34 -11.22
CA VAL A 146 -12.76 -4.15 -10.23
C VAL A 146 -11.28 -4.09 -10.60
N PRO A 147 -10.54 -3.09 -10.10
CA PRO A 147 -9.15 -2.89 -10.50
C PRO A 147 -8.25 -4.03 -10.03
N VAL A 148 -7.43 -4.51 -10.95
CA VAL A 148 -6.33 -5.45 -10.68
C VAL A 148 -5.02 -4.72 -10.94
N ILE A 149 -4.13 -4.69 -9.96
CA ILE A 149 -2.76 -4.18 -10.14
C ILE A 149 -1.90 -5.34 -10.67
N GLU A 150 -1.79 -5.46 -12.00
CA GLU A 150 -1.01 -6.54 -12.63
C GLU A 150 0.50 -6.33 -12.47
N ASP A 151 0.95 -5.08 -12.54
CA ASP A 151 2.36 -4.74 -12.38
C ASP A 151 2.53 -3.29 -11.87
N LYS A 152 3.68 -3.03 -11.27
CA LYS A 152 4.10 -1.72 -10.79
C LYS A 152 5.61 -1.55 -10.95
N ARG A 153 6.02 -0.46 -11.60
CA ARG A 153 7.43 -0.18 -11.84
C ARG A 153 7.74 1.29 -11.59
N PHE A 154 8.79 1.53 -10.81
CA PHE A 154 9.39 2.84 -10.64
C PHE A 154 10.57 3.01 -11.61
N ASP A 155 10.65 4.19 -12.22
CA ASP A 155 11.77 4.64 -13.05
C ASP A 155 12.42 5.85 -12.38
N ALA A 156 13.64 5.65 -11.88
CA ALA A 156 14.36 6.66 -11.09
C ALA A 156 14.87 7.82 -11.96
N ASP A 157 15.18 7.58 -13.24
CA ASP A 157 15.69 8.61 -14.15
C ASP A 157 14.61 9.65 -14.47
N SER A 158 13.37 9.19 -14.63
CA SER A 158 12.21 10.03 -14.91
C SER A 158 11.38 10.39 -13.68
N GLY A 159 11.69 9.83 -12.50
CA GLY A 159 10.92 10.05 -11.26
C GLY A 159 9.45 9.67 -11.41
N THR A 160 9.18 8.53 -12.04
CA THR A 160 7.84 8.17 -12.49
C THR A 160 7.50 6.71 -12.18
N TRP A 161 6.29 6.50 -11.68
CA TRP A 161 5.67 5.19 -11.50
C TRP A 161 4.80 4.85 -12.72
N THR A 162 4.93 3.63 -13.20
CA THR A 162 4.02 3.03 -14.18
C THR A 162 3.29 1.87 -13.54
N LEU A 163 1.96 1.90 -13.59
CA LEU A 163 1.08 0.83 -13.13
C LEU A 163 0.36 0.21 -14.32
N LEU A 164 0.29 -1.12 -14.31
CA LEU A 164 -0.53 -1.87 -15.25
C LEU A 164 -1.81 -2.28 -14.54
N ILE A 165 -2.93 -1.68 -14.94
CA ILE A 165 -4.22 -1.88 -14.29
C ILE A 165 -5.21 -2.49 -15.28
N ARG A 166 -5.90 -3.55 -14.86
CA ARG A 166 -6.95 -4.21 -15.64
C ARG A 166 -8.26 -4.24 -14.88
N ASP A 167 -9.38 -4.27 -15.60
CA ASP A 167 -10.68 -4.60 -14.99
C ASP A 167 -10.85 -6.13 -14.91
N ALA A 168 -10.97 -6.66 -13.69
CA ALA A 168 -11.23 -8.09 -13.48
C ALA A 168 -12.53 -8.56 -14.14
N MET A 169 -13.53 -7.67 -14.28
CA MET A 169 -14.83 -7.99 -14.88
C MET A 169 -14.75 -8.30 -16.37
N THR A 170 -13.71 -7.81 -17.05
CA THR A 170 -13.51 -8.01 -18.49
C THR A 170 -12.18 -8.70 -18.79
N ALA A 171 -11.59 -9.41 -17.82
CA ALA A 171 -10.18 -9.80 -17.87
C ALA A 171 -9.75 -10.62 -19.10
N ASN A 172 -10.63 -11.42 -19.72
CA ASN A 172 -10.29 -12.22 -20.91
C ASN A 172 -10.27 -11.41 -22.22
N GLU A 173 -10.96 -10.28 -22.29
CA GLU A 173 -11.21 -9.52 -23.52
C GLU A 173 -10.79 -8.04 -23.40
N GLY A 174 -10.72 -7.53 -22.18
CA GLY A 174 -10.42 -6.16 -21.83
C GLY A 174 -8.95 -5.82 -22.03
N GLN A 175 -8.65 -4.52 -22.08
CA GLN A 175 -7.30 -4.01 -22.21
C GLN A 175 -6.65 -3.78 -20.85
N VAL A 176 -5.31 -3.82 -20.82
CA VAL A 176 -4.53 -3.29 -19.70
C VAL A 176 -4.42 -1.79 -19.91
N VAL A 177 -4.78 -1.03 -18.89
CA VAL A 177 -4.57 0.42 -18.84
C VAL A 177 -3.21 0.70 -18.22
N HIS A 178 -2.42 1.52 -18.90
CA HIS A 178 -1.14 2.00 -18.40
C HIS A 178 -1.37 3.34 -17.69
N VAL A 179 -1.21 3.34 -16.36
CA VAL A 179 -1.36 4.54 -15.55
C VAL A 179 0.01 5.04 -15.13
N THR A 180 0.31 6.29 -15.45
CA THR A 180 1.55 6.96 -15.08
C THR A 180 1.28 7.89 -13.90
N VAL A 181 2.09 7.76 -12.85
CA VAL A 181 2.01 8.56 -11.63
C VAL A 181 3.37 9.22 -11.40
N LYS A 182 3.38 10.54 -11.24
CA LYS A 182 4.60 11.26 -10.90
C LYS A 182 5.00 10.92 -9.46
N ASP A 183 6.28 10.67 -9.24
CA ASP A 183 6.82 10.49 -7.89
C ASP A 183 6.93 11.85 -7.21
N GLU A 184 6.18 12.03 -6.13
CA GLU A 184 6.09 13.29 -5.40
C GLU A 184 6.63 13.14 -3.99
N GLU A 185 7.42 14.12 -3.56
CA GLU A 185 7.83 14.22 -2.17
C GLU A 185 6.61 14.48 -1.29
N LYS A 186 6.35 13.58 -0.34
CA LYS A 186 5.30 13.80 0.65
C LYS A 186 5.66 15.02 1.49
N VAL A 187 4.96 16.14 1.27
CA VAL A 187 5.01 17.28 2.17
C VAL A 187 4.52 16.81 3.53
N LYS A 188 5.39 16.80 4.53
CA LYS A 188 5.00 16.52 5.92
C LYS A 188 4.02 17.62 6.35
N THR A 189 2.73 17.35 6.31
CA THR A 189 1.74 18.18 6.99
C THR A 189 2.04 18.06 8.48
N GLN A 190 2.67 19.09 9.04
CA GLN A 190 2.76 19.27 10.48
C GLN A 190 1.33 19.26 11.03
N GLY A 191 1.08 18.40 12.01
CA GLY A 191 -0.23 18.20 12.62
C GLY A 191 -0.85 19.53 13.04
N GLY A 192 -2.10 19.73 12.61
CA GLY A 192 -2.93 20.83 13.07
C GLY A 192 -3.54 20.47 14.42
N GLU A 193 -3.16 21.29 15.41
CA GLU A 193 -3.76 21.60 16.73
C GLU A 193 -4.44 20.51 17.56
#